data_AF-A0A925ZG51-F1
#
_entry.id   AF-A0A925ZG51-F1
#
_cell.length_a   1.000
_cell.length_b   1.000
_cell.length_c   1.000
_cell.angle_alpha   90.00
_cell.angle_beta   90.00
_cell.angle_gamma   90.00
#
_symmetry.space_group_name_H-M   'P 1'
#
loop_
_entity.id
_entity.type
_entity.pdbx_description
1 polymer ?
#
loop_
_entity_poly.entity_id
_entity_poly.type
_entity_poly.pdbx_seq_one_letter_code
_entity_poly.pdbx_strand_id
1 'polypeptide(L)'
;MKKIIGSLAVCAAIVLSALPSISFSQQNQRQAKRDRLHGLGGFTAKGQGQAIVKGDGKIQVDGRGTVVIRASRRDDIDARGFGFRRQDGNLFYFEGRGHIEVKGTNISLDITGDVDELKAAGNGTARLIGVGHFKSARDNGNWIGGGIDVVYGRR
;
A
#
# COMPACT_ATOMS: atom_id res chain seq x y z
N MET A 1 -58.74 70.42 -7.03
CA MET A 1 -59.24 70.75 -5.67
C MET A 1 -59.24 69.48 -4.82
N LYS A 2 -58.82 69.60 -3.55
CA LYS A 2 -58.90 68.62 -2.42
C LYS A 2 -57.94 67.41 -2.50
N LYS A 3 -56.87 67.35 -1.66
CA LYS A 3 -56.81 66.96 -0.21
C LYS A 3 -57.06 65.44 -0.06
N ILE A 4 -56.35 64.58 0.70
CA ILE A 4 -55.42 64.70 1.84
C ILE A 4 -55.06 63.26 2.32
N ILE A 5 -53.84 63.09 2.89
CA ILE A 5 -53.39 62.15 3.95
C ILE A 5 -53.42 60.61 3.72
N GLY A 6 -52.32 59.96 4.12
CA GLY A 6 -52.33 58.56 4.52
C GLY A 6 -50.96 57.97 4.87
N SER A 7 -50.42 58.32 6.03
CA SER A 7 -49.27 57.64 6.66
C SER A 7 -49.59 56.17 6.94
N LEU A 8 -48.70 55.22 6.60
CA LEU A 8 -48.54 54.00 7.39
C LEU A 8 -47.20 53.32 7.07
N ALA A 9 -46.35 53.27 8.09
CA ALA A 9 -45.14 52.49 8.14
C ALA A 9 -45.48 50.99 8.01
N VAL A 10 -44.69 50.25 7.23
CA VAL A 10 -44.59 48.80 7.39
C VAL A 10 -43.11 48.43 7.46
N CYS A 11 -42.77 47.86 8.61
CA CYS A 11 -41.47 47.42 9.05
C CYS A 11 -40.85 46.41 8.08
N ALA A 12 -39.73 46.78 7.45
CA ALA A 12 -38.79 45.81 6.92
C ALA A 12 -37.96 45.25 8.09
N ALA A 13 -38.52 44.26 8.80
CA ALA A 13 -37.74 43.44 9.72
C ALA A 13 -36.84 42.52 8.88
N ILE A 14 -35.58 42.91 8.72
CA ILE A 14 -34.53 42.00 8.23
C ILE A 14 -34.30 40.99 9.34
N VAL A 15 -34.87 39.79 9.18
CA VAL A 15 -34.54 38.63 10.03
C VAL A 15 -33.12 38.22 9.68
N LEU A 16 -32.15 38.77 10.41
CA LEU A 16 -30.76 38.33 10.36
C LEU A 16 -30.63 37.09 11.27
N SER A 17 -31.18 35.95 10.83
CA SER A 17 -30.92 34.68 11.52
C SER A 17 -29.49 34.26 11.19
N ALA A 18 -28.59 34.51 12.14
CA ALA A 18 -27.25 33.96 12.17
C ALA A 18 -27.31 32.43 11.98
N LEU A 19 -26.86 31.96 10.82
CA LEU A 19 -26.59 30.54 10.63
C LEU A 19 -25.25 30.26 11.32
N PRO A 20 -25.17 29.33 12.29
CA PRO A 20 -23.88 28.88 12.78
C PRO A 20 -23.14 28.24 11.63
N SER A 21 -22.03 28.86 11.24
CA SER A 21 -21.06 28.29 10.32
C SER A 21 -20.51 27.03 10.99
N ILE A 22 -21.03 25.86 10.63
CA ILE A 22 -20.43 24.59 11.04
C ILE A 22 -19.15 24.44 10.21
N SER A 23 -18.13 25.14 10.68
CA SER A 23 -16.77 25.03 10.21
C SER A 23 -16.15 23.77 10.79
N PHE A 24 -15.63 22.97 9.86
CA PHE A 24 -14.33 22.33 9.99
C PHE A 24 -14.23 21.07 10.85
N SER A 25 -13.61 20.06 10.22
CA SER A 25 -12.80 19.02 10.86
C SER A 25 -13.56 17.95 11.64
N GLN A 26 -14.15 16.97 10.94
CA GLN A 26 -14.32 15.64 11.54
C GLN A 26 -14.32 14.46 10.54
N GLN A 27 -13.59 14.56 9.42
CA GLN A 27 -13.29 13.39 8.56
C GLN A 27 -11.98 12.68 8.91
N ASN A 28 -11.33 13.06 10.01
CA ASN A 28 -10.03 12.54 10.41
C ASN A 28 -10.11 11.33 11.33
N GLN A 29 -10.86 10.28 10.97
CA GLN A 29 -10.77 8.95 11.63
C GLN A 29 -10.95 7.75 10.68
N ARG A 30 -10.58 7.90 9.40
CA ARG A 30 -9.97 6.76 8.72
C ARG A 30 -8.49 6.80 9.04
N GLN A 31 -8.12 6.22 10.18
CA GLN A 31 -6.78 5.71 10.43
C GLN A 31 -6.48 4.59 9.42
N ALA A 32 -6.49 4.90 8.11
CA ALA A 32 -5.55 4.29 7.24
C ALA A 32 -4.22 4.76 7.79
N LYS A 33 -3.54 3.86 8.51
CA LYS A 33 -2.10 3.84 8.63
C LYS A 33 -1.55 4.03 7.22
N ARG A 34 -1.47 5.28 6.78
CA ARG A 34 -0.63 5.72 5.69
C ARG A 34 0.75 5.52 6.26
N ASP A 35 1.19 4.26 6.23
CA ASP A 35 2.60 3.94 6.30
C ASP A 35 3.25 4.96 5.39
N ARG A 36 4.07 5.80 6.01
CA ARG A 36 4.75 6.91 5.37
C ARG A 36 5.70 6.30 4.34
N LEU A 37 5.18 5.92 3.19
CA LEU A 37 5.90 5.67 1.94
C LEU A 37 6.37 7.02 1.34
N HIS A 38 6.54 8.03 2.18
CA HIS A 38 7.13 9.30 1.82
C HIS A 38 8.65 9.14 1.93
N GLY A 39 9.29 8.78 0.82
CA GLY A 39 10.70 9.11 0.67
C GLY A 39 11.51 8.26 -0.30
N LEU A 40 11.39 6.93 -0.27
CA LEU A 40 12.44 6.04 -0.82
C LEU A 40 11.85 4.83 -1.55
N GLY A 41 11.14 5.06 -2.66
CA GLY A 41 10.91 3.98 -3.64
C GLY A 41 10.22 2.72 -3.12
N GLY A 42 9.30 2.82 -2.16
CA GLY A 42 8.65 1.64 -1.60
C GLY A 42 7.57 1.05 -2.51
N PHE A 43 7.32 -0.24 -2.33
CA PHE A 43 6.34 -1.05 -3.04
C PHE A 43 5.55 -1.90 -2.05
N THR A 44 4.25 -2.02 -2.29
CA THR A 44 3.34 -2.86 -1.51
C THR A 44 2.40 -3.63 -2.43
N ALA A 45 2.10 -4.88 -2.11
CA ALA A 45 1.12 -5.69 -2.84
C ALA A 45 0.37 -6.65 -1.92
N LYS A 46 -0.87 -6.96 -2.29
CA LYS A 46 -1.73 -7.95 -1.62
C LYS A 46 -2.59 -8.64 -2.67
N GLY A 47 -2.67 -9.97 -2.63
CA GLY A 47 -3.43 -10.71 -3.63
C GLY A 47 -3.13 -12.20 -3.65
N GLN A 48 -3.65 -12.87 -4.67
CA GLN A 48 -3.47 -14.30 -4.91
C GLN A 48 -2.78 -14.51 -6.26
N GLY A 49 -1.80 -15.41 -6.30
CA GLY A 49 -1.07 -15.74 -7.51
C GLY A 49 0.43 -15.77 -7.26
N GLN A 50 1.20 -15.17 -8.15
CA GLN A 50 2.67 -15.16 -8.09
C GLN A 50 3.21 -13.73 -8.04
N ALA A 51 4.18 -13.50 -7.15
CA ALA A 51 4.95 -12.26 -7.07
C ALA A 51 6.45 -12.58 -7.19
N ILE A 52 7.09 -12.07 -8.22
CA ILE A 52 8.54 -12.17 -8.42
C ILE A 52 9.14 -10.80 -8.13
N VAL A 53 9.89 -10.67 -7.04
CA VAL A 53 10.49 -9.40 -6.61
C VAL A 53 12.00 -9.49 -6.72
N LYS A 54 12.61 -8.52 -7.38
CA LYS A 54 14.06 -8.44 -7.54
C LYS A 54 14.56 -7.05 -7.16
N GLY A 55 15.59 -6.97 -6.34
CA GLY A 55 16.20 -5.68 -6.04
C GLY A 55 17.09 -5.66 -4.81
N ASP A 56 17.44 -4.44 -4.43
CA ASP A 56 18.23 -4.12 -3.26
C ASP A 56 17.35 -3.54 -2.15
N GLY A 57 17.79 -3.72 -0.91
CA GLY A 57 17.16 -3.14 0.27
C GLY A 57 16.46 -4.19 1.11
N LYS A 58 15.21 -3.90 1.51
CA LYS A 58 14.43 -4.71 2.45
C LYS A 58 13.16 -5.21 1.77
N ILE A 59 12.92 -6.52 1.81
CA ILE A 59 11.69 -7.15 1.32
C ILE A 59 11.05 -7.91 2.49
N GLN A 60 9.75 -7.70 2.72
CA GLN A 60 8.96 -8.41 3.72
C GLN A 60 7.75 -9.03 3.04
N VAL A 61 7.43 -10.27 3.38
CA VAL A 61 6.23 -10.95 2.91
C VAL A 61 5.54 -11.67 4.05
N ASP A 62 4.23 -11.47 4.12
CA ASP A 62 3.29 -12.19 4.97
C ASP A 62 2.28 -12.88 4.07
N GLY A 63 2.02 -14.16 4.35
CA GLY A 63 1.04 -14.89 3.56
C GLY A 63 1.08 -16.40 3.77
N ARG A 64 0.44 -17.10 2.83
CA ARG A 64 0.43 -18.56 2.74
C ARG A 64 0.85 -18.99 1.33
N GLY A 65 1.77 -19.93 1.25
CA GLY A 65 2.16 -20.54 -0.01
C GLY A 65 3.61 -20.99 0.00
N THR A 66 4.25 -20.89 -1.15
CA THR A 66 5.66 -21.21 -1.35
C THR A 66 6.44 -19.93 -1.56
N VAL A 67 7.59 -19.80 -0.88
CA VAL A 67 8.53 -18.71 -1.09
C VAL A 67 9.91 -19.29 -1.40
N VAL A 68 10.46 -18.88 -2.53
CA VAL A 68 11.84 -19.19 -2.95
C VAL A 68 12.65 -17.90 -2.92
N ILE A 69 13.75 -17.91 -2.17
CA ILE A 69 14.63 -16.76 -2.02
C ILE A 69 16.00 -17.12 -2.57
N ARG A 70 16.51 -16.30 -3.48
CA ARG A 70 17.91 -16.32 -3.88
C ARG A 70 18.60 -15.09 -3.30
N ALA A 71 19.55 -15.33 -2.40
CA ALA A 71 20.26 -14.29 -1.66
C ALA A 71 21.72 -14.68 -1.45
N SER A 72 22.59 -13.69 -1.28
CA SER A 72 24.01 -13.86 -1.00
C SER A 72 24.26 -14.21 0.47
N ARG A 73 25.43 -14.78 0.78
CA ARG A 73 25.83 -15.11 2.18
C ARG A 73 25.91 -13.90 3.12
N ARG A 74 25.89 -12.67 2.58
CA ARG A 74 25.94 -11.42 3.36
C ARG A 74 24.54 -10.85 3.62
N ASP A 75 23.50 -11.42 3.02
CA ASP A 75 22.13 -10.97 3.18
C ASP A 75 21.54 -11.56 4.45
N ASP A 76 20.69 -10.79 5.12
CA ASP A 76 20.00 -11.17 6.34
C ASP A 76 18.60 -11.69 6.01
N ILE A 77 18.29 -12.91 6.45
CA ILE A 77 17.00 -13.59 6.21
C ILE A 77 16.43 -14.03 7.55
N ASP A 78 15.31 -13.42 7.94
CA ASP A 78 14.46 -13.87 9.05
C ASP A 78 13.18 -14.49 8.49
N ALA A 79 12.84 -15.70 8.92
CA ALA A 79 11.65 -16.40 8.48
C ALA A 79 10.97 -17.10 9.67
N ARG A 80 9.66 -16.88 9.84
CA ARG A 80 8.87 -17.35 10.97
C ARG A 80 7.53 -17.93 10.51
N GLY A 81 7.06 -18.98 11.19
CA GLY A 81 5.73 -19.58 10.99
C GLY A 81 5.62 -20.67 9.92
N PHE A 82 6.53 -20.73 8.94
CA PHE A 82 6.50 -21.74 7.88
C PHE A 82 6.63 -23.17 8.43
N GLY A 83 5.81 -24.08 7.90
CA GLY A 83 5.79 -25.49 8.31
C GLY A 83 6.93 -26.30 7.69
N PHE A 84 7.47 -25.85 6.56
CA PHE A 84 8.61 -26.46 5.90
C PHE A 84 9.65 -25.41 5.51
N ARG A 85 10.92 -25.74 5.75
CA ARG A 85 12.09 -24.93 5.39
C ARG A 85 13.19 -25.83 4.85
N ARG A 86 13.78 -25.45 3.71
CA ARG A 86 14.97 -26.07 3.14
C ARG A 86 15.94 -25.00 2.64
N GLN A 87 17.23 -25.26 2.73
CA GLN A 87 18.27 -24.42 2.16
C GLN A 87 19.21 -25.28 1.31
N ASP A 88 19.57 -24.75 0.13
CA ASP A 88 20.58 -25.32 -0.77
C ASP A 88 21.51 -24.21 -1.25
N GLY A 89 22.69 -24.10 -0.63
CA GLY A 89 23.62 -23.00 -0.86
C GLY A 89 22.98 -21.63 -0.59
N ASN A 90 22.78 -20.86 -1.67
CA ASN A 90 22.21 -19.51 -1.68
C ASN A 90 20.70 -19.48 -1.98
N LEU A 91 20.07 -20.65 -2.08
CA LEU A 91 18.65 -20.83 -2.33
C LEU A 91 17.94 -21.24 -1.04
N PHE A 92 16.93 -20.48 -0.65
CA PHE A 92 16.09 -20.79 0.51
C PHE A 92 14.68 -21.07 0.04
N TYR A 93 14.09 -22.15 0.54
CA TYR A 93 12.76 -22.59 0.21
C TYR A 93 11.92 -22.65 1.48
N PHE A 94 10.74 -22.03 1.44
CA PHE A 94 9.79 -22.01 2.53
C PHE A 94 8.41 -22.40 2.01
N GLU A 95 7.66 -23.18 2.78
CA GLU A 95 6.29 -23.56 2.46
C GLU A 95 5.41 -23.53 3.71
N GLY A 96 4.18 -23.04 3.54
CA GLY A 96 3.18 -22.91 4.59
C GLY A 96 2.73 -21.47 4.78
N ARG A 97 2.24 -21.14 5.97
CA ARG A 97 1.86 -19.77 6.34
C ARG A 97 2.94 -19.15 7.22
N GLY A 98 3.39 -17.95 6.91
CA GLY A 98 4.42 -17.30 7.71
C GLY A 98 4.77 -15.89 7.27
N HIS A 99 5.82 -15.38 7.90
CA HIS A 99 6.43 -14.08 7.65
C HIS A 99 7.89 -14.28 7.25
N ILE A 100 8.34 -13.58 6.21
CA ILE A 100 9.74 -13.54 5.79
C ILE A 100 10.17 -12.09 5.68
N GLU A 101 11.35 -11.79 6.19
CA GLU A 101 12.07 -10.54 6.00
C GLU A 101 13.45 -10.84 5.42
N VAL A 102 13.78 -10.19 4.31
CA VAL A 102 15.09 -10.27 3.65
C VAL A 102 15.68 -8.88 3.54
N LYS A 103 16.95 -8.71 3.92
CA LYS A 103 17.71 -7.48 3.71
C LYS A 103 19.03 -7.76 3.02
N GLY A 104 19.38 -6.96 2.02
CA GLY A 104 20.57 -7.24 1.24
C GLY A 104 20.60 -6.56 -0.12
N THR A 105 21.43 -7.12 -1.01
CA THR A 105 21.63 -6.63 -2.38
C THR A 105 21.44 -7.75 -3.39
N ASN A 106 20.87 -7.44 -4.55
CA ASN A 106 20.58 -8.40 -5.63
C ASN A 106 19.75 -9.60 -5.13
N ILE A 107 18.76 -9.31 -4.29
CA ILE A 107 17.83 -10.30 -3.76
C ILE A 107 16.79 -10.63 -4.84
N SER A 108 16.45 -11.91 -4.98
CA SER A 108 15.32 -12.36 -5.80
C SER A 108 14.39 -13.23 -4.95
N LEU A 109 13.13 -12.82 -4.82
CA LEU A 109 12.05 -13.60 -4.21
C LEU A 109 11.07 -14.05 -5.29
N ASP A 110 10.66 -15.31 -5.24
CA ASP A 110 9.53 -15.85 -5.98
C ASP A 110 8.51 -16.38 -4.96
N ILE A 111 7.35 -15.74 -4.92
CA ILE A 111 6.29 -16.03 -3.96
C ILE A 111 5.10 -16.53 -4.75
N THR A 112 4.60 -17.73 -4.44
CA THR A 112 3.37 -18.28 -5.04
C THR A 112 2.37 -18.65 -3.95
N GLY A 113 1.15 -18.14 -4.06
CA GLY A 113 0.05 -18.41 -3.13
C GLY A 113 -0.77 -17.17 -2.78
N ASP A 114 -1.23 -17.12 -1.54
CA ASP A 114 -1.97 -16.01 -0.96
C ASP A 114 -0.99 -15.05 -0.26
N VAL A 115 -0.83 -13.85 -0.81
CA VAL A 115 -0.03 -12.78 -0.23
C VAL A 115 -0.94 -11.87 0.59
N ASP A 116 -0.84 -11.96 1.92
CA ASP A 116 -1.57 -11.10 2.84
C ASP A 116 -1.00 -9.68 2.83
N GLU A 117 0.33 -9.56 2.78
CA GLU A 117 1.07 -8.30 2.64
C GLU A 117 2.47 -8.56 2.07
N LEU A 118 2.84 -7.87 0.99
CA LEU A 118 4.20 -7.80 0.47
C LEU A 118 4.65 -6.36 0.55
N LYS A 119 5.84 -6.11 1.12
CA LYS A 119 6.48 -4.80 1.21
C LYS A 119 7.89 -4.90 0.66
N ALA A 120 8.27 -3.99 -0.21
CA ALA A 120 9.67 -3.82 -0.62
C ALA A 120 10.07 -2.35 -0.47
N ALA A 121 11.28 -2.12 0.01
CA ALA A 121 11.89 -0.80 0.14
C ALA A 121 13.32 -0.85 -0.38
N GLY A 122 13.69 0.13 -1.20
CA GLY A 122 14.96 0.14 -1.94
C GLY A 122 14.70 0.31 -3.42
N ASN A 123 15.50 -0.32 -4.28
CA ASN A 123 15.38 -0.20 -5.73
C ASN A 123 15.21 -1.59 -6.35
N GLY A 124 14.24 -1.73 -7.26
CA GLY A 124 13.97 -3.03 -7.86
C GLY A 124 12.74 -3.07 -8.77
N THR A 125 12.38 -4.29 -9.13
CA THR A 125 11.20 -4.60 -9.94
C THR A 125 10.38 -5.70 -9.28
N ALA A 126 9.07 -5.64 -9.47
CA ALA A 126 8.15 -6.68 -9.07
C ALA A 126 7.29 -7.07 -10.28
N ARG A 127 7.24 -8.37 -10.60
CA ARG A 127 6.28 -8.93 -11.54
C ARG A 127 5.16 -9.60 -10.76
N LEU A 128 3.93 -9.16 -10.98
CA LEU A 128 2.75 -9.66 -10.29
C LEU A 128 1.85 -10.37 -11.28
N ILE A 129 1.53 -11.64 -11.03
CA ILE A 129 0.67 -12.49 -11.86
C ILE A 129 -0.47 -13.02 -11.00
N GLY A 130 -1.69 -13.08 -11.54
CA GLY A 130 -2.88 -13.48 -10.78
C GLY A 130 -3.81 -12.30 -10.52
N VAL A 131 -4.31 -12.17 -9.29
CA VAL A 131 -5.26 -11.12 -8.91
C VAL A 131 -4.88 -10.42 -7.62
N GLY A 132 -5.00 -9.09 -7.57
CA GLY A 132 -4.78 -8.34 -6.33
C GLY A 132 -4.65 -6.84 -6.55
N HIS A 133 -4.15 -6.15 -5.52
CA HIS A 133 -3.91 -4.71 -5.54
C HIS A 133 -2.48 -4.37 -5.11
N PHE A 134 -1.83 -3.47 -5.85
CA PHE A 134 -0.48 -3.00 -5.58
C PHE A 134 -0.43 -1.48 -5.45
N LYS A 135 0.64 -1.01 -4.81
CA LYS A 135 0.97 0.41 -4.73
C LYS A 135 2.47 0.58 -4.65
N SER A 136 3.01 1.47 -5.47
CA SER A 136 4.38 1.95 -5.44
C SER A 136 4.39 3.47 -5.25
N ALA A 137 5.58 4.06 -5.30
CA ALA A 137 5.72 5.52 -5.30
C ALA A 137 5.15 6.19 -6.57
N ARG A 138 5.09 5.48 -7.70
CA ARG A 138 4.70 6.03 -9.00
C ARG A 138 3.34 5.55 -9.49
N ASP A 139 2.92 4.38 -9.03
CA ASP A 139 1.80 3.67 -9.61
C ASP A 139 1.01 2.94 -8.52
N ASN A 140 -0.26 2.69 -8.77
CA ASN A 140 -1.13 1.88 -7.92
C ASN A 140 -2.30 1.39 -8.74
N GLY A 141 -2.81 0.21 -8.39
CA GLY A 141 -3.97 -0.33 -9.06
C GLY A 141 -4.19 -1.80 -8.76
N ASN A 142 -5.17 -2.36 -9.44
CA ASN A 142 -5.40 -3.79 -9.42
C ASN A 142 -4.60 -4.46 -10.53
N TRP A 143 -4.07 -5.65 -10.27
CA TRP A 143 -3.59 -6.54 -11.32
C TRP A 143 -4.56 -7.70 -11.47
N ILE A 144 -4.79 -8.12 -12.72
CA ILE A 144 -5.66 -9.25 -13.07
C ILE A 144 -5.03 -9.96 -14.26
N GLY A 145 -4.93 -11.29 -14.20
CA GLY A 145 -4.54 -12.13 -15.35
C GLY A 145 -3.03 -12.26 -15.55
N GLY A 146 -2.57 -12.04 -16.79
CA GLY A 146 -1.22 -12.37 -17.29
C GLY A 146 -0.04 -11.59 -16.68
N GLY A 147 -0.37 -10.62 -15.84
CA GLY A 147 0.55 -9.97 -14.92
C GLY A 147 1.08 -8.61 -15.38
N ILE A 148 1.62 -7.88 -14.40
CA ILE A 148 2.13 -6.52 -14.54
C ILE A 148 3.56 -6.44 -14.02
N ASP A 149 4.38 -5.60 -14.64
CA ASP A 149 5.72 -5.28 -14.16
C ASP A 149 5.70 -3.90 -13.49
N VAL A 150 6.10 -3.85 -12.22
CA VAL A 150 6.11 -2.64 -11.39
C VAL A 150 7.54 -2.31 -11.01
N VAL A 151 7.99 -1.11 -11.36
CA VAL A 151 9.31 -0.60 -10.93
C VAL A 151 9.13 0.19 -9.64
N TYR A 152 9.96 -0.10 -8.64
CA TYR A 152 10.03 0.64 -7.38
C TYR A 152 11.47 1.09 -7.13
N GLY A 153 11.65 2.18 -6.38
CA GLY A 153 12.96 2.82 -6.23
C GLY A 153 13.09 4.21 -6.85
N ARG A 154 14.17 4.91 -6.48
CA ARG A 154 14.63 6.11 -7.18
C ARG A 154 15.56 5.69 -8.32
N ARG A 155 15.46 6.38 -9.45
CA ARG A 155 16.52 6.38 -10.46
C ARG A 155 17.59 7.36 -10.01
#